data_AF-A0A934WD52-F1
#
_entry.id   AF-A0A934WD52-F1
#
_cell.length_a   1.000
_cell.length_b   1.000
_cell.length_c   1.000
_cell.angle_alpha   90.00
_cell.angle_beta   90.00
_cell.angle_gamma   90.00
#
_symmetry.space_group_name_H-M   'P 1'
#
loop_
_entity.id
_entity.type
_entity.pdbx_description
1 polymer ?
#
loop_
_entity_poly.entity_id
_entity_poly.type
_entity_poly.pdbx_seq_one_letter_code
_entity_poly.pdbx_strand_id
1 'polypeptide(L)'
;MKVLNYKKFAHSDYENTGDNYHMLGEVVFKTNELKDGNNPIGVIIQIHGYDEYRTDMYGNTNDGEIRIATIEEIEQYRPDLLSDIVTNIEIAKDIQSITLKSCYGETIVCSVKEIVKYESGRVRYIMDNKKCNDFHNSLFVVETMDCRVRSIDIFMSGNYHVFASYKNFRGNYKQGAWAFDADILKIR
;
A
#
# COMPACT_ATOMS: atom_id res chain seq x y z
N MET A 1 7.75 -4.27 1.43
CA MET A 1 7.72 -5.54 0.65
C MET A 1 7.23 -6.62 1.58
N LYS A 2 6.37 -7.56 1.15
CA LYS A 2 5.78 -8.54 2.08
C LYS A 2 5.63 -9.93 1.48
N VAL A 3 5.64 -10.93 2.35
CA VAL A 3 5.21 -12.28 2.03
C VAL A 3 3.69 -12.42 2.22
N LEU A 4 3.04 -13.28 1.44
CA LEU A 4 1.59 -13.51 1.58
C LEU A 4 1.24 -14.27 2.86
N ASN A 5 2.05 -15.27 3.20
CA ASN A 5 1.79 -16.18 4.30
C ASN A 5 2.92 -16.10 5.33
N TYR A 6 2.94 -15.03 6.10
CA TYR A 6 3.94 -14.83 7.15
C TYR A 6 3.92 -15.95 8.20
N LYS A 7 2.76 -16.61 8.40
CA LYS A 7 2.63 -17.74 9.33
C LYS A 7 3.48 -18.95 8.96
N LYS A 8 3.85 -19.12 7.69
CA LYS A 8 4.81 -20.16 7.24
C LYS A 8 6.16 -20.02 7.93
N PHE A 9 6.52 -18.79 8.32
CA PHE A 9 7.78 -18.43 8.97
C PHE A 9 7.66 -18.39 10.50
N ALA A 10 6.44 -18.52 11.04
CA ALA A 10 6.21 -18.53 12.47
C ALA A 10 6.27 -19.95 13.04
N HIS A 11 6.97 -20.13 14.17
CA HIS A 11 6.99 -21.39 14.89
C HIS A 11 5.71 -21.68 15.69
N SER A 12 4.92 -20.64 15.97
CA SER A 12 3.73 -20.69 16.82
C SER A 12 2.70 -19.66 16.34
N ASP A 13 1.43 -19.80 16.77
CA ASP A 13 0.42 -18.76 16.62
C ASP A 13 0.65 -17.65 17.67
N TYR A 14 1.43 -16.65 17.29
CA TYR A 14 1.75 -15.52 18.14
C TYR A 14 0.59 -14.52 18.25
N GLU A 15 0.35 -14.03 19.46
CA GLU A 15 -0.57 -12.92 19.70
C GLU A 15 0.03 -11.60 19.20
N ASN A 16 -0.80 -10.74 18.64
CA ASN A 16 -0.40 -9.46 18.05
C ASN A 16 -1.15 -8.31 18.69
N THR A 17 -0.43 -7.26 19.07
CA THR A 17 -0.98 -6.12 19.82
C THR A 17 -0.48 -4.80 19.26
N GLY A 18 -1.41 -3.90 18.97
CA GLY A 18 -1.16 -2.49 18.66
C GLY A 18 -1.08 -2.11 17.17
N ASP A 19 -1.20 -0.81 16.93
CA ASP A 19 -0.87 -0.16 15.66
C ASP A 19 0.61 0.21 15.69
N ASN A 20 1.38 -0.21 14.69
CA ASN A 20 2.82 0.05 14.61
C ASN A 20 3.23 0.45 13.19
N TYR A 21 4.43 1.02 13.04
CA TYR A 21 4.96 1.46 11.75
C TYR A 21 5.16 0.31 10.75
N HIS A 22 5.50 -0.88 11.26
CA HIS A 22 5.67 -2.07 10.46
C HIS A 22 4.53 -3.08 10.61
N MET A 23 4.30 -3.86 9.55
CA MET A 23 3.19 -4.82 9.45
C MET A 23 3.67 -6.28 9.41
N LEU A 24 2.77 -7.19 9.82
CA LEU A 24 3.01 -8.63 9.70
C LEU A 24 3.28 -9.02 8.24
N GLY A 25 4.28 -9.88 8.06
CA GLY A 25 4.74 -10.34 6.76
C GLY A 25 5.66 -9.39 6.02
N GLU A 26 5.94 -8.19 6.54
CA GLU A 26 6.96 -7.34 5.94
C GLU A 26 8.34 -8.00 6.05
N VAL A 27 9.12 -7.86 4.97
CA VAL A 27 10.50 -8.33 4.89
C VAL A 27 11.41 -7.17 5.26
N VAL A 28 12.19 -7.37 6.32
CA VAL A 28 13.01 -6.35 6.96
C VAL A 28 14.47 -6.74 7.03
N PHE A 29 15.33 -5.74 6.87
CA PHE A 29 16.77 -5.81 6.98
C PHE A 29 17.21 -5.27 8.35
N LYS A 30 18.01 -6.04 9.09
CA LYS A 30 18.58 -5.61 10.37
C LYS A 30 19.74 -4.66 10.16
N THR A 31 19.62 -3.43 10.66
CA THR A 31 20.58 -2.34 10.41
C THR A 31 21.79 -2.37 11.34
N ASN A 32 21.64 -2.89 12.55
CA ASN A 32 22.68 -2.90 13.57
C ASN A 32 23.38 -4.27 13.66
N GLU A 33 24.71 -4.23 13.48
CA GLU A 33 25.67 -5.32 13.62
C GLU A 33 25.29 -6.65 12.92
N LEU A 34 25.79 -6.82 11.69
CA LEU A 34 26.01 -8.14 11.10
C LEU A 34 27.06 -8.89 11.93
N LYS A 35 26.71 -9.36 13.13
CA LYS A 35 27.58 -10.30 13.86
C LYS A 35 27.71 -11.55 13.03
N ASP A 36 28.95 -11.91 12.74
CA ASP A 36 29.40 -12.94 11.81
C ASP A 36 28.43 -14.13 11.68
N GLY A 37 27.86 -14.29 10.49
CA GLY A 37 27.15 -15.51 10.07
C GLY A 37 25.62 -15.50 10.15
N ASN A 38 24.99 -14.48 10.74
CA ASN A 38 23.52 -14.40 10.81
C ASN A 38 22.92 -13.72 9.57
N ASN A 39 21.78 -14.25 9.11
CA ASN A 39 21.02 -13.67 8.00
C ASN A 39 20.37 -12.34 8.43
N PRO A 40 20.70 -11.19 7.81
CA PRO A 40 20.11 -9.90 8.17
C PRO A 40 18.66 -9.74 7.72
N ILE A 41 18.13 -10.65 6.90
CA ILE A 41 16.79 -10.58 6.34
C ILE A 41 15.81 -11.40 7.18
N GLY A 42 14.83 -10.73 7.78
CA GLY A 42 13.76 -11.35 8.56
C GLY A 42 12.38 -11.02 8.00
N VAL A 43 11.40 -11.89 8.24
CA VAL A 43 9.98 -11.61 8.05
C VAL A 43 9.38 -11.27 9.41
N ILE A 44 8.62 -10.17 9.51
CA ILE A 44 7.89 -9.84 10.74
C ILE A 44 6.77 -10.85 10.95
N ILE A 45 6.86 -11.63 12.03
CA ILE A 45 5.92 -12.71 12.37
C ILE A 45 5.08 -12.41 13.60
N GLN A 46 5.48 -11.41 14.40
CA GLN A 46 4.70 -10.95 15.55
C GLN A 46 4.95 -9.47 15.84
N ILE A 47 3.90 -8.79 16.30
CA ILE A 47 3.91 -7.40 16.77
C ILE A 47 3.55 -7.40 18.26
N HIS A 48 4.49 -7.01 19.13
CA HIS A 48 4.29 -7.01 20.58
C HIS A 48 3.66 -5.69 21.09
N GLY A 49 3.81 -4.59 20.35
CA GLY A 49 3.36 -3.24 20.71
C GLY A 49 4.54 -2.30 20.99
N TYR A 50 4.31 -0.99 20.88
CA TYR A 50 5.33 0.05 21.11
C TYR A 50 6.64 -0.17 20.31
N ASP A 51 6.54 -0.27 18.99
CA ASP A 51 7.68 -0.41 18.09
C ASP A 51 8.52 -1.68 18.30
N GLU A 52 8.00 -2.67 19.06
CA GLU A 52 8.63 -3.97 19.25
C GLU A 52 8.05 -5.03 18.31
N TYR A 53 8.97 -5.69 17.61
CA TYR A 53 8.66 -6.70 16.59
C TYR A 53 9.40 -7.99 16.90
N ARG A 54 8.87 -9.09 16.39
CA ARG A 54 9.59 -10.36 16.32
C ARG A 54 9.67 -10.83 14.87
N THR A 55 10.88 -11.19 14.47
CA THR A 55 11.18 -11.76 13.15
C THR A 55 11.50 -13.24 13.27
N ASP A 56 11.38 -13.95 12.16
CA ASP A 56 11.73 -15.37 12.08
C ASP A 56 13.24 -15.64 12.19
N MET A 57 14.08 -14.73 11.71
CA MET A 57 15.54 -14.96 11.63
C MET A 57 16.33 -14.48 12.84
N TYR A 58 15.91 -13.41 13.51
CA TYR A 58 16.70 -12.82 14.61
C TYR A 58 15.86 -12.48 15.84
N GLY A 59 14.64 -13.01 15.93
CA GLY A 59 13.80 -12.90 17.12
C GLY A 59 13.33 -11.48 17.38
N ASN A 60 13.41 -11.05 18.63
CA ASN A 60 12.92 -9.72 19.04
C ASN A 60 13.82 -8.60 18.51
N THR A 61 13.19 -7.53 18.06
CA THR A 61 13.84 -6.32 17.56
C THR A 61 12.91 -5.11 17.75
N ASN A 62 13.38 -3.92 17.39
CA ASN A 62 12.59 -2.70 17.42
C ASN A 62 12.75 -1.90 16.12
N ASP A 63 11.89 -0.90 15.91
CA ASP A 63 11.87 -0.03 14.73
C ASP A 63 13.25 0.58 14.40
N GLY A 64 14.00 1.01 15.42
CA GLY A 64 15.33 1.61 15.25
C GLY A 64 16.43 0.63 14.79
N GLU A 65 16.17 -0.68 14.84
CA GLU A 65 17.10 -1.75 14.46
C GLU A 65 16.79 -2.37 13.09
N ILE A 66 15.68 -1.99 12.47
CA ILE A 66 15.22 -2.58 11.22
C ILE A 66 14.87 -1.51 10.19
N ARG A 67 14.84 -1.92 8.94
CA ARG A 67 14.18 -1.18 7.85
C ARG A 67 13.61 -2.17 6.85
N ILE A 68 12.76 -1.71 5.95
CA ILE A 68 12.33 -2.54 4.82
C ILE A 68 13.55 -2.97 4.00
N ALA A 69 13.63 -4.27 3.71
CA ALA A 69 14.66 -4.85 2.85
C ALA A 69 14.42 -4.50 1.37
N THR A 70 15.50 -4.33 0.61
CA THR A 70 15.42 -4.21 -0.86
C THR A 70 15.40 -5.59 -1.52
N ILE A 71 15.08 -5.66 -2.83
CA ILE A 71 15.08 -6.93 -3.57
C ILE A 71 16.50 -7.48 -3.67
N GLU A 72 17.48 -6.62 -3.92
CA GLU A 72 18.89 -6.99 -4.06
C GLU A 72 19.43 -7.59 -2.77
N GLU A 73 19.03 -7.04 -1.62
CA GLU A 73 19.40 -7.57 -0.30
C GLU A 73 18.78 -8.94 -0.05
N ILE A 74 17.53 -9.14 -0.48
CA ILE A 74 16.87 -10.45 -0.35
C ILE A 74 17.51 -11.47 -1.28
N GLU A 75 17.82 -11.11 -2.53
CA GLU A 75 18.56 -11.95 -3.47
C GLU A 75 19.92 -12.37 -2.90
N GLN A 76 20.61 -11.43 -2.24
CA GLN A 76 21.93 -11.67 -1.67
C GLN A 76 21.89 -12.55 -0.41
N TYR A 77 20.98 -12.27 0.52
CA TYR A 77 21.04 -12.86 1.86
C TYR A 77 19.98 -13.93 2.12
N ARG A 78 18.84 -13.90 1.41
CA ARG A 78 17.73 -14.85 1.62
C ARG A 78 16.87 -15.08 0.35
N PRO A 79 17.46 -15.61 -0.73
CA PRO A 79 16.82 -15.69 -2.04
C PRO A 79 15.59 -16.61 -2.08
N ASP A 80 15.45 -17.54 -1.13
CA ASP A 80 14.28 -18.41 -1.00
C ASP A 80 12.97 -17.61 -0.77
N LEU A 81 13.05 -16.46 -0.11
CA LEU A 81 11.90 -15.59 0.12
C LEU A 81 11.31 -15.02 -1.16
N LEU A 82 12.07 -14.91 -2.26
CA LEU A 82 11.59 -14.31 -3.51
C LEU A 82 10.34 -15.03 -4.06
N SER A 83 10.22 -16.33 -3.79
CA SER A 83 9.07 -17.14 -4.19
C SER A 83 7.80 -16.87 -3.36
N ASP A 84 7.96 -16.41 -2.12
CA ASP A 84 6.87 -16.13 -1.18
C ASP A 84 6.54 -14.63 -1.13
N ILE A 85 7.46 -13.79 -1.58
CA ILE A 85 7.29 -12.34 -1.67
C ILE A 85 6.31 -12.05 -2.78
N VAL A 86 5.26 -11.33 -2.41
CA VAL A 86 4.43 -10.66 -3.39
C VAL A 86 4.83 -9.21 -3.43
N THR A 87 5.39 -8.83 -4.57
CA THR A 87 5.54 -7.41 -4.86
C THR A 87 4.13 -6.83 -4.99
N ASN A 88 3.88 -5.66 -4.39
CA ASN A 88 2.62 -4.94 -4.60
C ASN A 88 2.35 -4.70 -6.11
N ILE A 89 3.39 -4.81 -6.94
CA ILE A 89 3.37 -4.78 -8.41
C ILE A 89 2.67 -5.99 -9.03
N GLU A 90 2.68 -7.18 -8.41
CA GLU A 90 1.97 -8.38 -8.90
C GLU A 90 0.50 -8.36 -8.50
N ILE A 91 0.17 -8.04 -7.24
CA ILE A 91 -1.23 -7.78 -6.82
C ILE A 91 -1.85 -6.70 -7.71
N ALA A 92 -1.06 -5.67 -8.03
CA ALA A 92 -1.47 -4.59 -8.90
C ALA A 92 -1.81 -4.99 -10.35
N LYS A 93 -1.28 -6.10 -10.88
CA LYS A 93 -1.54 -6.51 -12.27
C LYS A 93 -2.97 -6.98 -12.49
N ASP A 94 -3.56 -7.59 -11.46
CA ASP A 94 -4.83 -8.31 -11.59
C ASP A 94 -6.03 -7.50 -11.09
N ILE A 95 -5.81 -6.26 -10.65
CA ILE A 95 -6.86 -5.39 -10.12
C ILE A 95 -7.78 -4.95 -11.25
N GLN A 96 -9.03 -5.39 -11.17
CA GLN A 96 -10.08 -5.00 -12.12
C GLN A 96 -10.90 -3.80 -11.62
N SER A 97 -10.93 -3.57 -10.31
CA SER A 97 -11.66 -2.45 -9.72
C SER A 97 -11.08 -2.00 -8.38
N ILE A 98 -11.21 -0.70 -8.09
CA ILE A 98 -10.81 -0.08 -6.82
C ILE A 98 -12.05 0.49 -6.15
N THR A 99 -12.22 0.20 -4.86
CA THR A 99 -13.31 0.75 -4.04
C THR A 99 -12.78 1.87 -3.16
N LEU A 100 -13.32 3.06 -3.33
CA LEU A 100 -12.99 4.27 -2.58
C LEU A 100 -14.15 4.66 -1.66
N LYS A 101 -13.85 5.19 -0.48
CA LYS A 101 -14.83 5.79 0.42
C LYS A 101 -14.68 7.30 0.46
N SER A 102 -15.77 8.05 0.37
CA SER A 102 -15.78 9.51 0.54
C SER A 102 -15.79 9.90 2.02
N CYS A 103 -15.49 11.16 2.31
CA CYS A 103 -15.59 11.73 3.66
C CYS A 103 -17.04 11.73 4.22
N TYR A 104 -18.05 11.60 3.37
CA TYR A 104 -19.46 11.44 3.77
C TYR A 104 -19.87 9.98 3.97
N GLY A 105 -18.94 9.03 3.83
CA GLY A 105 -19.17 7.60 4.03
C GLY A 105 -19.71 6.86 2.80
N GLU A 106 -19.91 7.55 1.68
CA GLU A 106 -20.35 6.92 0.44
C GLU A 106 -19.21 6.13 -0.22
N THR A 107 -19.56 5.05 -0.91
CA THR A 107 -18.58 4.15 -1.51
C THR A 107 -18.69 4.17 -3.03
N ILE A 108 -17.57 4.42 -3.70
CA ILE A 108 -17.46 4.48 -5.15
C ILE A 108 -16.54 3.37 -5.64
N VAL A 109 -17.07 2.52 -6.52
CA VAL A 109 -16.30 1.45 -7.18
C VAL A 109 -15.87 1.93 -8.56
N CYS A 110 -14.57 2.08 -8.78
CA CYS A 110 -13.96 2.47 -10.04
C CYS A 110 -13.40 1.25 -10.76
N SER A 111 -13.85 0.99 -12.00
CA SER A 111 -13.24 -0.03 -12.85
C SER A 111 -11.90 0.47 -13.39
N VAL A 112 -10.89 -0.41 -13.33
CA VAL A 112 -9.56 -0.15 -13.87
C VAL A 112 -9.59 -0.42 -15.37
N LYS A 113 -9.27 0.61 -16.14
CA LYS A 113 -9.15 0.54 -17.60
C LYS A 113 -7.76 0.06 -18.01
N GLU A 114 -6.74 0.61 -17.38
CA GLU A 114 -5.34 0.40 -17.74
C GLU A 114 -4.47 0.54 -16.49
N ILE A 115 -3.41 -0.27 -16.42
CA ILE A 115 -2.43 -0.22 -15.34
C ILE A 115 -1.12 0.30 -15.92
N VAL A 116 -0.71 1.48 -15.47
CA VAL A 116 0.56 2.10 -15.83
C VAL A 116 1.53 1.90 -14.68
N LYS A 117 2.58 1.12 -14.91
CA LYS A 117 3.61 0.82 -13.91
C LYS A 117 4.73 1.83 -13.99
N TYR A 118 5.20 2.28 -12.83
CA TYR A 118 6.39 3.11 -12.71
C TYR A 118 7.46 2.35 -11.92
N GLU A 119 8.69 2.35 -12.43
CA GLU A 119 9.88 1.89 -11.72
C GLU A 119 10.19 2.93 -10.63
N SER A 120 9.77 2.67 -9.39
CA SER A 120 10.05 3.45 -8.15
C SER A 120 9.05 3.16 -7.02
N GLY A 121 8.34 2.03 -7.06
CA GLY A 121 7.35 1.69 -6.05
C GLY A 121 6.05 2.49 -6.11
N ARG A 122 5.66 2.91 -7.32
CA ARG A 122 4.37 3.53 -7.62
C ARG A 122 3.66 2.78 -8.73
N VAL A 123 2.38 2.48 -8.53
CA VAL A 123 1.49 1.97 -9.59
C VAL A 123 0.38 2.97 -9.83
N ARG A 124 0.12 3.29 -11.10
CA ARG A 124 -1.00 4.14 -11.50
C ARG A 124 -2.08 3.29 -12.17
N TYR A 125 -3.29 3.39 -11.67
CA TYR A 125 -4.48 2.83 -12.28
C TYR A 125 -5.19 3.94 -13.02
N ILE A 126 -5.39 3.77 -14.33
CA ILE A 126 -6.24 4.62 -15.14
C ILE A 126 -7.66 4.05 -15.07
N MET A 127 -8.62 4.91 -14.77
CA MET A 127 -10.02 4.51 -14.56
C MET A 127 -10.87 4.78 -15.81
N ASP A 128 -11.98 4.07 -15.93
CA ASP A 128 -13.01 4.27 -16.99
C ASP A 128 -13.79 5.60 -16.87
N ASN A 129 -13.22 6.60 -16.20
CA ASN A 129 -13.78 7.95 -16.12
C ASN A 129 -15.20 7.98 -15.52
N LYS A 130 -15.36 7.29 -14.38
CA LYS A 130 -16.63 7.17 -13.66
C LYS A 130 -16.97 8.47 -12.92
N LYS A 131 -18.24 8.86 -12.98
CA LYS A 131 -18.74 10.02 -12.22
C LYS A 131 -18.54 9.84 -10.72
N CYS A 132 -18.07 10.89 -10.06
CA CYS A 132 -17.63 10.92 -8.68
C CYS A 132 -18.14 12.14 -7.94
N ASN A 133 -19.42 12.47 -8.11
CA ASN A 133 -20.00 13.74 -7.65
C ASN A 133 -19.76 14.03 -6.16
N ASP A 134 -19.33 13.04 -5.37
CA ASP A 134 -19.32 13.07 -3.91
C ASP A 134 -17.92 13.17 -3.26
N PHE A 135 -16.81 13.28 -4.01
CA PHE A 135 -15.44 13.42 -3.43
C PHE A 135 -15.08 14.85 -3.01
N HIS A 136 -16.02 15.79 -3.00
CA HIS A 136 -15.73 17.18 -2.70
C HIS A 136 -15.87 17.47 -1.20
N ASN A 137 -14.73 17.78 -0.57
CA ASN A 137 -14.69 18.42 0.73
C ASN A 137 -15.25 19.86 0.58
N SER A 138 -16.21 20.19 1.44
CA SER A 138 -17.06 21.37 1.38
C SER A 138 -16.27 22.67 1.63
N LEU A 139 -16.12 23.50 0.60
CA LEU A 139 -16.01 24.97 0.73
C LEU A 139 -16.64 25.72 -0.46
N PHE A 140 -16.96 25.01 -1.54
CA PHE A 140 -17.74 25.53 -2.65
C PHE A 140 -19.01 24.69 -2.75
N VAL A 141 -20.16 25.31 -2.55
CA VAL A 141 -21.47 24.72 -2.88
C VAL A 141 -21.49 24.58 -4.41
N VAL A 142 -21.13 23.39 -4.89
CA VAL A 142 -21.08 23.11 -6.33
C VAL A 142 -22.12 22.06 -6.68
N GLU A 143 -23.39 22.46 -6.66
CA GLU A 143 -24.54 21.58 -6.87
C GLU A 143 -24.61 20.91 -8.27
N THR A 144 -23.64 21.08 -9.17
CA THR A 144 -23.77 20.60 -10.57
C THR A 144 -22.49 20.24 -11.34
N MET A 145 -21.31 20.11 -10.71
CA MET A 145 -20.10 19.78 -11.47
C MET A 145 -19.90 18.26 -11.64
N ASP A 146 -19.90 17.79 -12.89
CA ASP A 146 -19.54 16.42 -13.30
C ASP A 146 -18.08 16.14 -12.90
N CYS A 147 -17.87 15.56 -11.71
CA CYS A 147 -16.59 15.04 -11.21
C CYS A 147 -16.36 13.67 -11.82
N ARG A 148 -15.14 13.36 -12.25
CA ARG A 148 -14.75 12.01 -12.66
C ARG A 148 -13.36 11.61 -12.19
N VAL A 149 -13.24 10.42 -11.61
CA VAL A 149 -11.94 9.83 -11.25
C VAL A 149 -11.24 9.41 -12.53
N ARG A 150 -10.01 9.91 -12.72
CA ARG A 150 -9.18 9.64 -13.90
C ARG A 150 -8.11 8.63 -13.62
N SER A 151 -7.45 8.78 -12.49
CA SER A 151 -6.40 7.84 -12.09
C SER A 151 -6.24 7.78 -10.59
N ILE A 152 -5.66 6.68 -10.12
CA ILE A 152 -5.27 6.48 -8.73
C ILE A 152 -3.81 6.02 -8.74
N ASP A 153 -2.95 6.72 -8.02
CA ASP A 153 -1.57 6.31 -7.79
C ASP A 153 -1.51 5.61 -6.43
N ILE A 154 -1.09 4.36 -6.39
CA ILE A 154 -0.83 3.61 -5.15
C ILE A 154 0.68 3.48 -4.97
N PHE A 155 1.16 3.85 -3.79
CA PHE A 155 2.57 3.76 -3.41
C PHE A 155 2.83 2.48 -2.62
N MET A 156 4.04 1.94 -2.73
CA MET A 156 4.45 0.74 -1.99
C MET A 156 4.41 0.90 -0.47
N SER A 157 4.42 2.14 0.03
CA SER A 157 4.24 2.48 1.45
C SER A 157 2.78 2.35 1.94
N GLY A 158 1.84 1.94 1.08
CA GLY A 158 0.41 1.86 1.43
C GLY A 158 -0.34 3.17 1.25
N ASN A 159 0.38 4.29 1.06
CA ASN A 159 -0.22 5.57 0.69
C ASN A 159 -0.80 5.51 -0.73
N TYR A 160 -1.80 6.35 -1.00
CA TYR A 160 -2.39 6.46 -2.32
C TYR A 160 -2.85 7.90 -2.59
N HIS A 161 -2.82 8.31 -3.86
CA HIS A 161 -3.32 9.58 -4.34
C HIS A 161 -4.40 9.36 -5.39
N VAL A 162 -5.56 9.97 -5.21
CA VAL A 162 -6.66 9.95 -6.19
C VAL A 162 -6.61 11.23 -7.03
N PHE A 163 -6.60 11.08 -8.35
CA PHE A 163 -6.66 12.17 -9.31
C PHE A 163 -8.03 12.21 -9.99
N ALA A 164 -8.74 13.32 -9.80
CA ALA A 164 -10.03 13.55 -10.44
C ALA A 164 -10.02 14.79 -11.36
N SER A 165 -10.91 14.77 -12.35
CA SER A 165 -11.21 15.90 -13.22
C SER A 165 -12.64 16.35 -12.97
N TYR A 166 -12.90 17.65 -12.99
CA TYR A 166 -14.24 18.22 -12.81
C TYR A 166 -14.62 19.08 -14.01
N LYS A 167 -15.89 19.05 -14.38
CA LYS A 167 -16.45 19.90 -15.43
C LYS A 167 -16.77 21.27 -14.86
N ASN A 168 -16.13 22.33 -15.34
CA ASN A 168 -16.44 23.70 -14.90
C ASN A 168 -17.76 24.22 -15.49
N PHE A 169 -18.17 25.42 -15.08
CA PHE A 169 -19.40 26.09 -15.55
C PHE A 169 -19.47 26.31 -17.07
N ARG A 170 -18.34 26.27 -17.78
CA ARG A 170 -18.25 26.37 -19.25
C ARG A 170 -18.30 25.00 -19.94
N GLY A 171 -18.49 23.93 -19.17
CA GLY A 171 -18.50 22.57 -19.66
C GLY A 171 -17.13 21.96 -19.96
N ASN A 172 -16.04 22.67 -19.64
CA ASN A 172 -14.67 22.20 -19.87
C ASN A 172 -14.19 21.42 -18.65
N TYR A 173 -13.56 20.27 -18.88
CA TYR A 173 -12.88 19.54 -17.81
C TYR A 173 -11.60 20.27 -17.41
N LYS A 174 -11.43 20.54 -16.12
CA LYS A 174 -10.15 20.94 -15.55
C LYS A 174 -9.58 19.78 -14.73
N GLN A 175 -8.26 19.59 -14.83
CA GLN A 175 -7.54 18.77 -13.85
C GLN A 175 -7.45 19.56 -12.55
N GLY A 176 -7.83 18.95 -11.44
CA GLY A 176 -7.67 19.58 -10.14
C GLY A 176 -8.54 18.95 -9.09
N ALA A 177 -8.12 17.81 -8.57
CA ALA A 177 -8.37 17.47 -7.19
C ALA A 177 -7.38 16.36 -6.84
N TRP A 178 -6.57 16.63 -5.83
CA TRP A 178 -6.02 15.59 -4.97
C TRP A 178 -7.12 15.31 -3.95
N ALA A 179 -7.72 14.13 -3.98
CA ALA A 179 -8.59 13.72 -2.88
C ALA A 179 -7.68 13.23 -1.75
N PHE A 180 -7.68 13.94 -0.62
CA PHE A 180 -6.86 13.63 0.55
C PHE A 180 -7.56 12.67 1.52
N ASP A 181 -8.85 12.37 1.33
CA ASP A 181 -9.73 11.75 2.35
C ASP A 181 -10.43 10.48 1.82
N ALA A 182 -9.59 9.66 1.18
CA ALA A 182 -9.85 8.64 0.17
C ALA A 182 -9.97 7.15 0.49
N ASP A 183 -10.41 6.64 1.65
CA ASP A 183 -10.02 5.26 2.07
C ASP A 183 -10.20 4.17 1.00
N ILE A 184 -9.09 3.47 0.67
CA ILE A 184 -9.12 2.29 -0.19
C ILE A 184 -9.62 1.10 0.63
N LEU A 185 -10.88 0.72 0.41
CA LEU A 185 -11.54 -0.33 1.20
C LEU A 185 -11.18 -1.74 0.76
N LYS A 186 -10.91 -1.95 -0.53
CA LYS A 186 -10.53 -3.26 -1.06
C LYS A 186 -9.92 -3.17 -2.45
N ILE A 187 -8.83 -3.91 -2.62
CA ILE A 187 -8.24 -4.28 -3.90
C ILE A 187 -8.66 -5.75 -4.14
N ARG A 188 -9.35 -6.04 -5.24
CA ARG A 188 -9.73 -7.41 -5.63
C ARG A 188 -9.16 -7.75 -6.99
#